data_AF-A0A3M1YPY0-F1
#
_entry.id   AF-A0A3M1YPY0-F1
#
_cell.length_a   1.000
_cell.length_b   1.000
_cell.length_c   1.000
_cell.angle_alpha   90.00
_cell.angle_beta   90.00
_cell.angle_gamma   90.00
#
_symmetry.space_group_name_H-M   'P 1'
#
loop_
_entity.id
_entity.type
_entity.pdbx_description
1 polymer ?
#
loop_
_entity_poly.entity_id
_entity_poly.type
_entity_poly.pdbx_seq_one_letter_code
_entity_poly.pdbx_strand_id
1 'polypeptide(L)'
;MSENLERDFKGIWIPANIWLSKELNITEKVILAEIDSLDNSIGCFASNAYLSNFFSLSKSRISEIIHNLEKKGYIKLYIEKRLEHEGFKTHRVIKINKEKYYPSENRTDPSEYRITPSENSEYNNTYNN
;
A
#
# COMPACT_ATOMS: atom_id res chain seq x y z
N MET A 1 -21.75 -11.66 19.23
CA MET A 1 -21.91 -10.25 18.80
C MET A 1 -20.52 -9.76 18.44
N SER A 2 -20.11 -9.77 17.17
CA SER A 2 -18.86 -9.14 16.75
C SER A 2 -19.17 -7.68 16.49
N GLU A 3 -18.69 -6.79 17.35
CA GLU A 3 -18.72 -5.36 17.10
C GLU A 3 -18.07 -5.08 15.74
N ASN A 4 -18.86 -4.57 14.78
CA ASN A 4 -18.31 -3.90 13.63
C ASN A 4 -17.69 -2.61 14.17
N LEU A 5 -16.41 -2.68 14.57
CA LEU A 5 -15.61 -1.49 14.80
C LEU A 5 -15.50 -0.80 13.44
N GLU A 6 -16.41 0.14 13.20
CA GLU A 6 -16.36 0.99 12.02
C GLU A 6 -15.04 1.77 12.12
N ARG A 7 -14.11 1.47 11.22
CA ARG A 7 -12.82 2.16 11.17
C ARG A 7 -13.10 3.66 11.04
N ASP A 8 -12.50 4.49 11.89
CA ASP A 8 -12.56 5.95 11.73
C ASP A 8 -11.67 6.38 10.55
N PHE A 9 -12.12 6.07 9.34
CA PHE A 9 -11.34 6.18 8.11
C PHE A 9 -11.14 7.65 7.73
N LYS A 10 -9.93 8.17 7.97
CA LYS A 10 -9.58 9.56 7.62
C LYS A 10 -9.00 9.72 6.22
N GLY A 11 -8.51 8.64 5.62
CA GLY A 11 -7.89 8.65 4.30
C GLY A 11 -6.98 7.45 4.08
N ILE A 12 -6.36 7.41 2.91
CA ILE A 12 -5.35 6.42 2.55
C ILE A 12 -3.99 7.09 2.45
N TRP A 13 -2.99 6.49 3.08
CA TRP A 13 -1.61 6.91 2.92
C TRP A 13 -0.94 6.02 1.88
N ILE A 14 -0.26 6.63 0.90
CA ILE A 14 0.47 5.93 -0.15
C ILE A 14 1.90 6.50 -0.19
N PRO A 15 2.95 5.65 -0.04
CA PRO A 15 4.32 6.10 -0.15
C PRO A 15 4.62 6.81 -1.48
N ALA A 16 5.48 7.83 -1.47
CA ALA A 16 5.82 8.61 -2.66
C ALA A 16 6.40 7.75 -3.79
N ASN A 17 7.27 6.80 -3.48
CA ASN A 17 7.83 5.85 -4.46
C ASN A 17 6.74 4.99 -5.13
N ILE A 18 5.70 4.61 -4.40
CA ILE A 18 4.55 3.88 -4.94
C ILE A 18 3.67 4.81 -5.76
N TRP A 19 3.36 6.00 -5.26
CA TRP A 19 2.53 6.98 -5.93
C TRP A 19 3.13 7.44 -7.27
N LEU A 20 4.43 7.69 -7.31
CA LEU A 20 5.16 8.16 -8.49
C LEU A 20 5.62 7.02 -9.41
N SER A 21 5.48 5.75 -9.00
CA SER A 21 5.90 4.60 -9.81
C SER A 21 5.17 4.58 -11.15
N LYS A 22 5.93 4.43 -12.24
CA LYS A 22 5.41 4.18 -13.59
C LYS A 22 5.17 2.69 -13.87
N GLU A 23 5.69 1.80 -13.01
CA GLU A 23 5.47 0.35 -13.13
C GLU A 23 4.06 -0.07 -12.68
N LEU A 24 3.46 0.74 -11.81
CA LEU A 24 2.14 0.49 -11.23
C LEU A 24 1.10 1.39 -11.87
N ASN A 25 -0.03 0.81 -12.25
CA ASN A 25 -1.21 1.60 -12.59
C ASN A 25 -1.91 2.11 -11.32
N ILE A 26 -2.83 3.06 -11.46
CA ILE A 26 -3.51 3.68 -10.31
C ILE A 26 -4.26 2.67 -9.45
N THR A 27 -4.90 1.68 -10.06
CA THR A 27 -5.66 0.64 -9.36
C THR A 27 -4.74 -0.28 -8.55
N GLU A 28 -3.59 -0.66 -9.10
CA GLU A 28 -2.56 -1.42 -8.40
C GLU A 28 -2.03 -0.64 -7.19
N LYS A 29 -1.79 0.67 -7.32
CA LYS A 29 -1.30 1.53 -6.22
C LYS A 29 -2.27 1.55 -5.03
N VAL A 30 -3.55 1.80 -5.30
CA VAL A 30 -4.56 1.90 -4.24
C VAL A 30 -4.89 0.54 -3.61
N ILE A 31 -4.90 -0.55 -4.40
CA ILE A 31 -5.06 -1.90 -3.86
C ILE A 31 -3.87 -2.27 -2.98
N LEU A 32 -2.65 -1.95 -3.41
CA LEU A 32 -1.45 -2.23 -2.62
C LEU A 32 -1.46 -1.46 -1.29
N ALA A 33 -1.95 -0.22 -1.29
CA ALA A 33 -2.11 0.56 -0.05
C ALA A 33 -3.23 0.04 0.86
N GLU A 34 -4.36 -0.45 0.33
CA GLU A 34 -5.37 -1.11 1.16
C GLU A 34 -4.85 -2.44 1.73
N ILE A 35 -4.06 -3.21 0.97
CA ILE A 35 -3.40 -4.43 1.48
C ILE A 35 -2.49 -4.08 2.67
N ASP A 36 -1.73 -2.99 2.58
CA ASP A 36 -0.87 -2.50 3.66
C ASP A 36 -1.68 -2.10 4.89
N SER A 37 -2.76 -1.34 4.68
CA SER A 37 -3.67 -0.91 5.75
C SER A 37 -4.36 -2.08 6.47
N LEU A 38 -4.48 -3.23 5.81
CA LEU A 38 -5.10 -4.44 6.37
C LEU A 38 -4.06 -5.45 6.90
N ASP A 39 -2.77 -5.15 6.79
CA ASP A 39 -1.71 -6.02 7.30
C ASP A 39 -1.61 -5.91 8.83
N ASN A 40 -1.93 -7.00 9.52
CA ASN A 40 -1.87 -7.10 10.98
C ASN A 40 -0.55 -7.74 11.46
N SER A 41 0.59 -7.35 10.89
CA SER A 41 1.95 -7.88 11.16
C SER A 41 2.23 -9.31 10.67
N ILE A 42 1.19 -10.16 10.62
CA ILE A 42 1.27 -11.53 10.09
C ILE A 42 1.03 -11.53 8.56
N GLY A 43 0.55 -10.42 8.00
CA GLY A 43 0.08 -10.30 6.62
C GLY A 43 -1.39 -9.92 6.55
N CYS A 44 -1.84 -9.65 5.34
CA CYS A 44 -3.22 -9.35 5.00
C CYS A 44 -3.98 -10.63 4.62
N PHE A 45 -5.13 -10.86 5.26
CA PHE A 45 -6.03 -12.00 5.01
C PHE A 45 -7.24 -11.62 4.15
N ALA A 46 -7.25 -10.42 3.56
CA ALA A 46 -8.37 -9.94 2.76
C ALA A 46 -8.66 -10.91 1.60
N SER A 47 -9.90 -11.38 1.54
CA SER A 47 -10.37 -12.24 0.46
C SER A 47 -10.58 -11.43 -0.82
N ASN A 48 -10.58 -12.11 -1.97
CA ASN A 48 -10.97 -11.46 -3.23
C ASN A 48 -12.39 -10.91 -3.17
N ALA A 49 -13.29 -11.50 -2.37
CA ALA A 49 -14.64 -10.99 -2.19
C ALA A 49 -14.66 -9.66 -1.43
N TYR A 50 -13.88 -9.53 -0.36
CA TYR A 50 -13.73 -8.26 0.36
C TYR A 50 -13.20 -7.16 -0.57
N LEU A 51 -12.08 -7.41 -1.26
CA LEU A 51 -11.45 -6.41 -2.13
C LEU A 51 -12.34 -6.09 -3.35
N SER A 52 -13.05 -7.08 -3.89
CA SER A 52 -14.01 -6.92 -4.98
C SER A 52 -15.13 -5.96 -4.59
N ASN A 53 -15.70 -6.13 -3.40
CA ASN A 53 -16.74 -5.24 -2.88
C ASN A 53 -16.18 -3.85 -2.59
N PHE A 54 -15.01 -3.76 -1.96
CA PHE A 54 -14.40 -2.50 -1.56
C PHE A 54 -14.04 -1.62 -2.77
N PHE A 55 -13.41 -2.20 -3.79
CA PHE A 55 -12.99 -1.47 -4.99
C PHE A 55 -14.04 -1.46 -6.11
N SER A 56 -15.19 -2.11 -5.90
CA SER A 56 -16.22 -2.30 -6.94
C SER A 56 -15.67 -2.92 -8.23
N LEU A 57 -14.77 -3.89 -8.09
CA LEU A 57 -14.16 -4.64 -9.20
C LEU A 57 -14.60 -6.10 -9.17
N SER A 58 -14.56 -6.79 -10.30
CA SER A 58 -14.84 -8.24 -10.32
C SER A 58 -13.78 -9.02 -9.54
N LYS A 59 -14.16 -10.16 -8.95
CA LYS A 59 -13.21 -11.07 -8.27
C LYS A 59 -12.07 -11.51 -9.19
N SER A 60 -12.35 -11.71 -10.48
CA SER A 60 -11.35 -12.06 -11.49
C SER A 60 -10.34 -10.93 -11.68
N ARG A 61 -10.81 -9.67 -11.76
CA ARG A 61 -9.93 -8.50 -11.89
C ARG A 61 -9.05 -8.32 -10.65
N ILE A 62 -9.61 -8.51 -9.45
CA ILE A 62 -8.82 -8.49 -8.20
C ILE A 62 -7.74 -9.58 -8.23
N SER A 63 -8.09 -10.80 -8.65
CA SER A 63 -7.13 -11.91 -8.74
C SER A 63 -5.98 -11.59 -9.71
N GLU A 64 -6.29 -11.02 -10.87
CA GLU A 64 -5.30 -10.59 -11.85
C GLU A 64 -4.37 -9.50 -11.30
N ILE A 65 -4.93 -8.49 -10.63
CA ILE A 65 -4.15 -7.41 -10.02
C ILE A 65 -3.21 -7.94 -8.93
N ILE A 66 -3.70 -8.82 -8.05
CA ILE A 66 -2.86 -9.45 -7.02
C ILE A 66 -1.72 -10.23 -7.67
N HIS A 67 -1.99 -11.02 -8.70
CA HIS A 67 -0.94 -11.76 -9.40
C HIS A 67 0.08 -10.83 -10.09
N ASN A 68 -0.37 -9.73 -10.68
CA ASN A 68 0.52 -8.73 -11.27
C ASN A 68 1.41 -8.05 -10.23
N LEU A 69 0.86 -7.69 -9.06
CA LEU A 69 1.63 -7.14 -7.94
C LEU A 69 2.69 -8.13 -7.43
N GLU A 70 2.35 -9.42 -7.35
CA GLU A 70 3.28 -10.48 -6.98
C GLU A 70 4.40 -10.63 -8.02
N LYS A 71 4.05 -10.71 -9.31
CA LYS A 71 5.02 -10.79 -10.41
C LYS A 71 5.98 -9.59 -10.44
N LYS A 72 5.48 -8.40 -10.11
CA LYS A 72 6.28 -7.17 -9.98
C LYS A 72 7.07 -7.10 -8.66
N GLY A 73 6.93 -8.08 -7.76
CA GLY A 73 7.68 -8.18 -6.51
C GLY A 73 7.24 -7.22 -5.41
N TYR A 74 6.05 -6.61 -5.52
CA TYR A 74 5.51 -5.72 -4.48
C TYR A 74 4.85 -6.49 -3.34
N ILE A 75 4.39 -7.72 -3.60
CA ILE A 75 3.80 -8.61 -2.59
C ILE A 75 4.33 -10.03 -2.73
N LYS A 76 4.10 -10.85 -1.70
CA LYS A 76 4.27 -12.30 -1.72
C LYS A 76 2.98 -12.97 -1.24
N LEU A 77 2.59 -14.05 -1.90
CA LEU A 77 1.44 -14.87 -1.51
C LEU A 77 1.88 -16.14 -0.79
N TYR A 78 1.18 -16.47 0.28
CA TYR A 78 1.39 -17.71 1.04
C TYR A 78 0.05 -18.36 1.37
N ILE A 79 0.09 -19.67 1.59
CA ILE A 79 -1.04 -20.41 2.14
C ILE A 79 -0.68 -20.85 3.55
N GLU A 80 -1.46 -20.39 4.53
CA GLU A 80 -1.35 -20.83 5.92
C GLU A 80 -2.47 -21.82 6.24
N LYS A 81 -2.14 -22.91 6.94
CA LYS A 81 -3.12 -23.83 7.52
C LYS A 81 -3.36 -23.43 8.97
N ARG A 82 -4.62 -23.22 9.32
CA ARG A 82 -5.04 -22.88 10.67
C ARG A 82 -6.01 -23.95 11.17
N LEU A 83 -5.86 -24.36 12.42
CA LEU A 83 -6.82 -25.23 13.06
C LEU A 83 -7.99 -24.38 13.55
N GLU A 84 -9.20 -24.75 13.14
CA GLU A 84 -10.45 -24.14 13.57
C GLU A 84 -11.36 -25.20 14.19
N HIS A 85 -12.51 -24.77 14.73
CA HIS A 85 -13.51 -25.67 15.33
C HIS A 85 -13.95 -26.82 14.40
N GLU A 86 -13.97 -26.58 13.09
CA GLU A 86 -14.37 -27.56 12.07
C GLU A 86 -13.19 -28.32 11.46
N GLY A 87 -11.98 -28.17 12.02
CA GLY A 87 -10.75 -28.78 11.51
C GLY A 87 -9.82 -27.79 10.82
N PHE A 88 -8.86 -28.30 10.04
CA PHE A 88 -7.86 -27.47 9.37
C PHE A 88 -8.46 -26.73 8.17
N LYS A 89 -8.31 -25.40 8.15
CA LYS A 89 -8.65 -24.56 7.00
C LYS A 89 -7.43 -23.84 6.46
N THR A 90 -7.39 -23.69 5.14
CA THR A 90 -6.35 -22.96 4.42
C THR A 90 -6.75 -21.51 4.21
N HIS A 91 -5.82 -20.60 4.48
CA HIS A 91 -6.00 -19.17 4.31
C HIS A 91 -4.91 -18.63 3.40
N ARG A 92 -5.31 -17.79 2.44
CA ARG A 92 -4.35 -16.99 1.69
C ARG A 92 -3.86 -15.85 2.58
N VAL A 93 -2.56 -15.65 2.59
CA VAL A 93 -1.90 -14.52 3.23
C VAL A 93 -1.16 -13.71 2.17
N ILE A 94 -1.41 -12.41 2.15
CA ILE A 94 -0.71 -11.47 1.29
C ILE A 94 0.27 -10.68 2.17
N LYS A 95 1.56 -10.74 1.86
CA LYS A 95 2.57 -9.92 2.56
C LYS A 95 3.14 -8.88 1.62
N ILE A 96 3.22 -7.64 2.10
CA ILE A 96 3.91 -6.58 1.36
C ILE A 96 5.42 -6.78 1.44
N ASN A 97 6.10 -6.56 0.31
CA ASN A 97 7.54 -6.45 0.29
C ASN A 97 7.95 -5.09 0.87
N LYS A 98 8.32 -5.06 2.16
CA LYS A 98 8.63 -3.82 2.88
C LYS A 98 9.78 -3.04 2.26
N GLU A 99 10.80 -3.70 1.72
CA GLU A 99 11.93 -3.02 1.06
C GLU A 99 11.48 -2.25 -0.19
N LYS A 100 10.50 -2.78 -0.92
CA LYS A 100 9.97 -2.13 -2.13
C LYS A 100 8.89 -1.08 -1.81
N TYR A 101 8.10 -1.32 -0.78
CA TYR A 101 6.99 -0.44 -0.40
C TYR A 101 7.43 0.72 0.49
N TYR A 102 8.27 0.43 1.48
CA TYR A 102 8.93 1.37 2.38
C TYR A 102 10.44 1.32 2.13
N PRO A 103 10.94 1.82 0.98
CA PRO A 103 12.37 1.86 0.75
C PRO A 103 12.99 2.65 1.90
N SER A 104 13.95 2.04 2.59
CA SER A 104 14.77 2.78 3.54
C SER A 104 15.57 3.77 2.71
N GLU A 105 15.08 4.99 2.57
CA GLU A 105 15.92 6.08 2.13
C GLU A 105 17.11 6.12 3.10
N ASN A 106 18.34 6.16 2.57
CA ASN A 106 19.48 6.63 3.33
C ASN A 106 19.01 7.93 3.98
N ARG A 107 18.82 7.92 5.31
CA ARG A 107 18.46 9.12 6.05
C ARG A 107 19.60 10.10 5.87
N THR A 108 19.63 10.86 4.78
CA THR A 108 20.29 12.15 4.79
C THR A 108 19.53 12.93 5.84
N ASP A 109 20.21 13.15 6.96
CA ASP A 109 19.68 13.89 8.08
C ASP A 109 19.06 15.19 7.54
N PRO A 110 17.79 15.48 7.84
CA PRO A 110 17.14 16.74 7.46
C PRO A 110 17.92 18.00 7.90
N SER A 111 18.93 17.86 8.76
CA SER A 111 19.88 18.91 9.11
C SER A 111 20.73 19.43 7.93
N GLU A 112 20.95 18.66 6.86
CA GLU A 112 21.75 19.10 5.71
C GLU A 112 21.01 20.08 4.77
N TYR A 113 19.68 20.14 4.84
CA TYR A 113 18.87 21.07 4.02
C TYR A 113 18.41 22.32 4.77
N ARG A 114 18.87 22.54 6.01
CA ARG A 114 18.76 23.86 6.64
C ARG A 114 19.76 24.80 5.99
N ILE A 115 19.47 25.23 4.76
CA ILE A 115 19.99 26.48 4.24
C ILE A 115 19.51 27.54 5.24
N THR A 116 20.43 28.08 6.05
CA THR A 116 20.15 29.31 6.80
C THR A 116 19.65 30.31 5.77
N PRO A 117 18.52 31.00 5.97
CA PRO A 117 18.12 32.06 5.06
C PRO A 117 19.28 33.05 5.00
N SER A 118 20.08 33.01 3.93
CA SER A 118 20.97 34.14 3.66
C SER A 118 20.03 35.24 3.20
N GLU A 119 19.90 36.26 4.04
CA GLU A 119 19.29 37.51 3.64
C GLU A 119 19.91 37.92 2.30
N ASN A 120 19.03 38.18 1.33
CA ASN A 120 19.28 38.65 -0.04
C ASN A 120 19.36 37.56 -1.13
N SER A 121 18.23 37.32 -1.81
CA SER A 121 18.09 37.82 -3.18
C SER A 121 16.64 37.69 -3.67
N GLU A 122 16.12 38.80 -4.16
CA GLU A 122 14.85 38.94 -4.87
C GLU A 122 14.89 38.13 -6.17
N TYR A 123 13.90 37.28 -6.43
CA TYR A 123 13.62 36.75 -7.78
C TYR A 123 12.12 36.71 -8.06
N ASN A 124 11.64 37.89 -8.48
CA ASN A 124 10.66 38.23 -9.50
C ASN A 124 9.74 37.11 -10.05
N ASN A 125 8.44 37.29 -9.84
CA ASN A 125 7.36 36.56 -10.52
C ASN A 125 7.36 36.87 -12.02
N THR A 126 7.50 35.85 -12.86
CA THR A 126 7.28 35.96 -14.31
C THR A 126 5.78 35.86 -14.61
N TYR A 127 5.23 36.95 -15.13
CA TYR A 127 3.94 37.00 -15.82
C TYR A 127 3.96 36.07 -17.03
N ASN A 128 2.89 35.29 -17.25
CA ASN A 128 2.65 34.64 -18.53
C ASN A 128 1.37 35.18 -19.16
N ASN A 129 1.57 35.65 -20.41
CA ASN A 129 0.66 36.20 -21.43
C ASN A 129 -0.82 35.84 -21.36
#